data_AF-A0A195FLF0-F1
#
_entry.id   AF-A0A195FLF0-F1
#
_cell.length_a   1.000
_cell.length_b   1.000
_cell.length_c   1.000
_cell.angle_alpha   90.00
_cell.angle_beta   90.00
_cell.angle_gamma   90.00
#
_symmetry.space_group_name_H-M   'P 1'
#
loop_
_entity.id
_entity.type
_entity.pdbx_description
1 polymer ?
#
loop_
_entity_poly.entity_id
_entity_poly.type
_entity_poly.pdbx_seq_one_letter_code
_entity_poly.pdbx_strand_id
1 'polypeptide(L)'
;MFSLTVNSDDDESCENNVDKRQVMKINEQPRDSKSSRNKYALQFFQESKEKLQKRKERAFKSIEPASLKDQEISDNYFPPGIDMPKRPPWDFNMTKEQLETREQRYFKDYLDSMEELDSSSYFELNLETWRQLWRVLEMSDILLIIVDIRYPVLMFPPYIYDYVTKKLKKDMILILNKVDLAPPALVVAWKEYFHNQYPKLHILMFTSYPTYNLHSTNNQENGIKKIRRKGKLRMAAEGAQKLLEACKDIVGDQVDLSSWNEKIQEEMHSEYDLDDINHKDNITVEKEDTTYFEHEKYKNGVLTIGCIGTPNVGKSSLMNALMGKKVVSVSRTPGHTKHFQTIYLTKTVCLCDCPGLVFPSTVPKELQILMGSFPIAQVREPYTVVQFLAERVNLPKLLKIPHPENDDTWSAMDICDGWAIKRDFKTARAARLDTYRAANSLLRMALEGKICLYIYPPNWTIDKKKWENHADVETVQWIQARNKGDNFSTPTEDMSSEDEESDDERLTESSISVANDKSTESSNEENDVPLMVNKFSLLSAD
;
A
#
# COMPACT_ATOMS: atom_id res chain seq x y z
N MET A 1 16.72 -60.23 27.92
CA MET A 1 16.89 -59.22 26.86
C MET A 1 15.52 -58.60 26.62
N PHE A 2 15.37 -57.35 27.03
CA PHE A 2 14.23 -56.43 26.93
C PHE A 2 12.85 -56.81 27.50
N SER A 3 12.62 -56.26 28.70
CA SER A 3 11.36 -55.85 29.28
C SER A 3 10.62 -54.86 28.38
N LEU A 4 9.32 -55.07 28.14
CA LEU A 4 8.40 -54.04 27.68
C LEU A 4 7.29 -53.94 28.73
N THR A 5 7.44 -52.94 29.58
CA THR A 5 6.51 -52.49 30.60
C THR A 5 5.23 -51.95 29.95
N VAL A 6 4.11 -52.51 30.37
CA VAL A 6 2.77 -51.96 30.23
C VAL A 6 2.64 -50.85 31.28
N ASN A 7 2.45 -49.61 30.83
CA ASN A 7 1.95 -48.53 31.68
C ASN A 7 0.62 -48.05 31.11
N SER A 8 -0.43 -48.39 31.84
CA SER A 8 -1.74 -47.78 31.85
C SER A 8 -1.67 -46.47 32.65
N ASP A 9 -1.93 -45.34 32.01
CA ASP A 9 -2.31 -44.10 32.67
C ASP A 9 -3.37 -43.42 31.77
N ASP A 10 -4.63 -43.78 32.03
CA ASP A 10 -5.81 -43.04 31.60
C ASP A 10 -5.92 -41.79 32.49
N ASP A 11 -5.26 -40.71 32.09
CA ASP A 11 -5.57 -39.35 32.57
C ASP A 11 -6.36 -38.63 31.48
N GLU A 12 -7.68 -38.86 31.49
CA GLU A 12 -8.67 -37.97 30.90
C GLU A 12 -8.58 -36.59 31.58
N SER A 13 -7.65 -35.76 31.11
CA SER A 13 -7.70 -34.32 31.35
C SER A 13 -8.43 -33.67 30.17
N CYS A 14 -9.53 -32.99 30.50
CA CYS A 14 -10.41 -32.28 29.60
C CYS A 14 -9.64 -31.33 28.67
N GLU A 15 -9.28 -31.80 27.47
CA GLU A 15 -8.93 -30.92 26.36
C GLU A 15 -10.21 -30.22 25.90
N ASN A 16 -10.42 -29.03 26.45
CA ASN A 16 -11.36 -28.07 25.90
C ASN A 16 -10.99 -27.82 24.44
N ASN A 17 -11.86 -28.31 23.54
CA ASN A 17 -11.99 -27.89 22.15
C ASN A 17 -12.19 -26.37 22.07
N VAL A 18 -11.09 -25.62 22.07
CA VAL A 18 -11.05 -24.24 21.61
C VAL A 18 -10.14 -24.23 20.39
N ASP A 19 -10.75 -24.14 19.21
CA ASP A 19 -10.09 -23.90 17.93
C ASP A 19 -8.96 -22.87 18.10
N LYS A 20 -7.70 -23.33 18.08
CA LYS A 20 -6.54 -22.44 18.01
C LYS A 20 -6.49 -21.84 16.62
N ARG A 21 -7.24 -20.76 16.40
CA ARG A 21 -7.21 -19.93 15.19
C ARG A 21 -5.77 -19.54 14.87
N GLN A 22 -5.29 -19.91 13.68
CA GLN A 22 -3.90 -19.69 13.31
C GLN A 22 -3.75 -18.28 12.70
N VAL A 23 -3.03 -17.41 13.38
CA VAL A 23 -2.70 -16.06 12.88
C VAL A 23 -1.44 -16.16 12.02
N MET A 24 -1.52 -15.66 10.79
CA MET A 24 -0.36 -15.50 9.92
C MET A 24 0.27 -14.12 10.12
N LYS A 25 1.58 -14.11 10.39
CA LYS A 25 2.38 -12.88 10.47
C LYS A 25 3.09 -12.66 9.16
N ILE A 26 2.94 -11.47 8.61
CA ILE A 26 3.48 -11.07 7.33
C ILE A 26 4.71 -10.19 7.55
N ASN A 27 5.76 -10.44 6.76
CA ASN A 27 7.05 -9.75 6.83
C ASN A 27 7.78 -9.94 8.19
N GLU A 28 7.50 -11.06 8.86
CA GLU A 28 8.25 -11.49 10.03
C GLU A 28 9.64 -11.96 9.58
N GLN A 29 10.68 -11.32 10.10
CA GLN A 29 12.06 -11.70 9.78
C GLN A 29 12.53 -12.80 10.75
N PRO A 30 13.10 -13.91 10.25
CA PRO A 30 13.64 -14.97 11.10
C PRO A 30 14.90 -14.52 11.83
N ARG A 31 15.00 -14.85 13.13
CA ARG A 31 16.10 -14.54 14.07
C ARG A 31 16.22 -13.07 14.50
N ASP A 32 15.55 -12.76 15.60
CA ASP A 32 16.11 -11.95 16.71
C ASP A 32 15.11 -11.94 17.88
N SER A 33 15.34 -12.77 18.90
CA SER A 33 14.49 -12.74 20.11
C SER A 33 14.60 -11.44 20.91
N LYS A 34 15.53 -10.55 20.54
CA LYS A 34 15.82 -9.27 21.20
C LYS A 34 15.48 -8.04 20.36
N SER A 35 14.98 -8.19 19.13
CA SER A 35 14.73 -7.06 18.24
C SER A 35 13.24 -6.72 18.16
N SER A 36 12.89 -5.45 18.44
CA SER A 36 11.55 -4.89 18.26
C SER A 36 11.12 -4.79 16.79
N ARG A 37 11.94 -5.27 15.83
CA ARG A 37 11.71 -5.19 14.38
C ARG A 37 10.45 -5.91 13.89
N ASN A 38 10.03 -6.99 14.57
CA ASN A 38 8.82 -7.75 14.21
C ASN A 38 7.55 -7.24 14.92
N LYS A 39 7.67 -6.22 15.79
CA LYS A 39 6.56 -5.65 16.56
C LYS A 39 5.41 -5.17 15.68
N TYR A 40 5.74 -4.64 14.50
CA TYR A 40 4.80 -4.05 13.54
C TYR A 40 4.58 -4.93 12.30
N ALA A 41 4.85 -6.24 12.39
CA ALA A 41 4.47 -7.18 11.34
C ALA A 41 2.94 -7.21 11.19
N LEU A 42 2.45 -7.21 9.95
CA LEU A 42 1.00 -7.28 9.69
C LEU A 42 0.48 -8.66 10.09
N GLN A 43 -0.71 -8.72 10.66
CA GLN A 43 -1.30 -9.97 11.16
C GLN A 43 -2.68 -10.18 10.55
N PHE A 44 -2.88 -11.37 9.98
CA PHE A 44 -4.15 -11.77 9.35
C PHE A 44 -4.53 -13.19 9.79
N PHE A 45 -5.80 -13.55 9.67
CA PHE A 45 -6.22 -14.93 9.88
C PHE A 45 -5.78 -15.83 8.73
N GLN A 46 -5.27 -17.01 9.07
CA GLN A 46 -4.86 -18.00 8.09
C GLN A 46 -6.06 -18.76 7.53
N GLU A 47 -6.13 -18.89 6.20
CA GLU A 47 -7.16 -19.69 5.55
C GLU A 47 -6.96 -21.21 5.76
N SER A 48 -8.09 -21.93 5.92
CA SER A 48 -8.10 -23.38 6.03
C SER A 48 -7.74 -24.06 4.71
N LYS A 49 -7.12 -25.25 4.80
CA LYS A 49 -6.69 -26.02 3.61
C LYS A 49 -7.87 -26.42 2.71
N GLU A 50 -9.03 -26.70 3.29
CA GLU A 50 -10.24 -27.07 2.55
C GLU A 50 -10.76 -25.92 1.66
N LYS A 51 -10.77 -24.68 2.18
CA LYS A 51 -11.15 -23.50 1.40
C LYS A 51 -10.18 -23.27 0.24
N LEU A 52 -8.88 -23.42 0.50
CA LEU A 52 -7.85 -23.32 -0.54
C LEU A 52 -8.04 -24.36 -1.65
N GLN A 53 -8.41 -25.60 -1.30
CA GLN A 53 -8.66 -26.66 -2.27
C GLN A 53 -9.87 -26.34 -3.16
N LYS A 54 -10.99 -25.90 -2.58
CA LYS A 54 -12.19 -25.48 -3.34
C LYS A 54 -11.90 -24.30 -4.29
N ARG A 55 -11.05 -23.37 -3.87
CA ARG A 55 -10.60 -22.25 -4.72
C ARG A 55 -9.77 -22.74 -5.91
N LYS A 56 -8.84 -23.67 -5.69
CA LYS A 56 -8.08 -24.30 -6.78
C LYS A 56 -8.99 -24.97 -7.80
N GLU A 57 -10.00 -25.72 -7.35
CA GLU A 57 -10.97 -26.36 -8.24
C GLU A 57 -11.78 -25.34 -9.04
N ARG A 58 -12.11 -24.18 -8.45
CA ARG A 58 -12.78 -23.07 -9.15
C ARG A 58 -11.91 -22.46 -10.26
N ALA A 59 -10.59 -22.41 -10.08
CA ALA A 59 -9.66 -21.81 -11.04
C ALA A 59 -9.57 -22.57 -12.37
N PHE A 60 -9.91 -23.87 -12.39
CA PHE A 60 -10.01 -24.69 -13.61
C PHE A 60 -11.32 -24.49 -14.37
N LYS A 61 -12.31 -23.80 -13.79
CA LYS A 61 -13.57 -23.53 -14.48
C LYS A 61 -13.37 -22.44 -15.53
N SER A 62 -14.17 -22.53 -16.59
CA SER A 62 -14.23 -21.50 -17.63
C SER A 62 -14.56 -20.13 -17.03
N ILE A 63 -13.89 -19.10 -17.53
CA ILE A 63 -14.12 -17.71 -17.12
C ILE A 63 -15.34 -17.17 -17.84
N GLU A 64 -16.31 -16.70 -17.05
CA GLU A 64 -17.47 -15.98 -17.57
C GLU A 64 -17.24 -14.47 -17.40
N PRO A 65 -17.34 -13.66 -18.47
CA PRO A 65 -17.17 -12.21 -18.36
C PRO A 65 -18.22 -11.59 -17.44
N ALA A 66 -17.77 -10.84 -16.44
CA ALA A 66 -18.62 -10.09 -15.54
C ALA A 66 -19.28 -8.91 -16.28
N SER A 67 -20.57 -8.68 -16.05
CA SER A 67 -21.25 -7.53 -16.66
C SER A 67 -20.73 -6.22 -16.05
N LEU A 68 -20.86 -5.11 -16.78
CA LEU A 68 -20.48 -3.79 -16.25
C LEU A 68 -21.32 -3.40 -15.02
N LYS A 69 -22.57 -3.87 -14.96
CA LYS A 69 -23.47 -3.58 -13.85
C LYS A 69 -23.02 -4.26 -12.55
N ASP A 70 -22.47 -5.48 -12.65
CA ASP A 70 -21.92 -6.21 -11.50
C ASP A 70 -20.61 -5.61 -10.98
N GLN A 71 -20.04 -4.66 -11.72
CA GLN A 71 -18.82 -3.91 -11.34
C GLN A 71 -19.15 -2.53 -10.75
N GLU A 72 -20.44 -2.14 -10.71
CA GLU A 72 -20.90 -0.97 -9.98
C GLU A 72 -20.96 -1.28 -8.48
N ILE A 73 -20.19 -0.54 -7.68
CA ILE A 73 -19.99 -0.81 -6.26
C ILE A 73 -20.25 0.48 -5.47
N SER A 74 -20.99 0.35 -4.36
CA SER A 74 -21.12 1.38 -3.32
C SER A 74 -20.36 0.97 -2.05
N ASP A 75 -20.58 1.70 -0.96
CA ASP A 75 -20.03 1.43 0.37
C ASP A 75 -20.69 0.25 1.11
N ASN A 76 -21.45 -0.60 0.40
CA ASN A 76 -22.13 -1.78 0.95
C ASN A 76 -21.19 -2.79 1.62
N TYR A 77 -19.88 -2.73 1.33
CA TYR A 77 -18.88 -3.58 1.97
C TYR A 77 -18.56 -3.19 3.42
N PHE A 78 -19.16 -2.12 3.94
CA PHE A 78 -19.10 -1.70 5.33
C PHE A 78 -20.50 -1.73 5.96
N PRO A 79 -21.09 -2.92 6.17
CA PRO A 79 -22.42 -3.04 6.75
C PRO A 79 -22.50 -2.45 8.17
N PRO A 80 -23.69 -2.01 8.61
CA PRO A 80 -23.91 -1.55 9.96
C PRO A 80 -23.50 -2.62 10.99
N GLY A 81 -22.81 -2.19 12.05
CA GLY A 81 -22.29 -3.09 13.10
C GLY A 81 -20.79 -3.39 12.97
N ILE A 82 -20.19 -3.14 11.80
CA ILE A 82 -18.73 -3.16 11.63
C ILE A 82 -18.19 -1.77 11.94
N ASP A 83 -17.18 -1.71 12.81
CA ASP A 83 -16.48 -0.49 13.18
C ASP A 83 -15.00 -0.81 13.41
N MET A 84 -14.16 0.22 13.49
CA MET A 84 -12.76 0.09 13.91
C MET A 84 -12.63 0.06 15.44
N PRO A 85 -11.59 -0.58 15.99
CA PRO A 85 -11.29 -0.51 17.41
C PRO A 85 -10.94 0.93 17.80
N LYS A 86 -11.62 1.44 18.82
CA LYS A 86 -11.44 2.81 19.33
C LYS A 86 -10.54 2.76 20.56
N ARG A 87 -9.62 3.70 20.69
CA ARG A 87 -8.77 3.75 21.88
C ARG A 87 -9.64 3.91 23.13
N PRO A 88 -9.48 3.05 24.16
CA PRO A 88 -10.20 3.23 25.41
C PRO A 88 -9.77 4.54 26.09
N PRO A 89 -10.66 5.23 26.82
CA PRO A 89 -10.30 6.44 27.56
C PRO A 89 -9.16 6.17 28.54
N TRP A 90 -8.23 7.11 28.64
CA TRP A 90 -7.09 7.04 29.53
C TRP A 90 -6.78 8.43 30.12
N ASP A 91 -6.11 8.47 31.26
CA ASP A 91 -5.82 9.68 32.02
C ASP A 91 -4.35 9.75 32.47
N PHE A 92 -3.94 10.92 32.98
CA PHE A 92 -2.58 11.17 33.48
C PHE A 92 -2.19 10.32 34.69
N ASN A 93 -3.16 9.70 35.38
CA ASN A 93 -2.89 8.90 36.57
C ASN A 93 -2.56 7.44 36.23
N MET A 94 -2.82 7.00 35.00
CA MET A 94 -2.50 5.66 34.53
C MET A 94 -1.01 5.52 34.23
N THR A 95 -0.40 4.44 34.72
CA THR A 95 0.94 4.04 34.29
C THR A 95 0.90 3.48 32.88
N LYS A 96 2.04 3.51 32.18
CA LYS A 96 2.18 2.92 30.84
C LYS A 96 1.72 1.46 30.80
N GLU A 97 2.10 0.65 31.78
CA GLU A 97 1.74 -0.77 31.86
C GLU A 97 0.23 -0.98 32.06
N GLN A 98 -0.41 -0.14 32.88
CA GLN A 98 -1.86 -0.18 33.09
C GLN A 98 -2.61 0.17 31.80
N LEU A 99 -2.15 1.19 31.08
CA LEU A 99 -2.69 1.57 29.78
C LEU A 99 -2.54 0.45 28.76
N GLU A 100 -1.34 -0.13 28.66
CA GLU A 100 -1.06 -1.22 27.72
C GLU A 100 -1.94 -2.45 28.00
N THR A 101 -2.12 -2.81 29.27
CA THR A 101 -2.99 -3.92 29.69
C THR A 101 -4.45 -3.65 29.35
N ARG A 102 -4.92 -2.41 29.55
CA ARG A 102 -6.29 -2.00 29.23
C ARG A 102 -6.57 -2.05 27.74
N GLU A 103 -5.65 -1.51 26.93
CA GLU A 103 -5.74 -1.55 25.46
C GLU A 103 -5.71 -2.99 24.95
N GLN A 104 -4.86 -3.86 25.50
CA GLN A 104 -4.82 -5.29 25.17
C GLN A 104 -6.14 -5.98 25.46
N ARG A 105 -6.72 -5.76 26.65
CA ARG A 105 -8.01 -6.35 27.03
C ARG A 105 -9.12 -5.88 26.10
N TYR A 106 -9.23 -4.57 25.89
CA TYR A 106 -10.23 -3.99 24.99
C TYR A 106 -10.11 -4.57 23.56
N PHE A 107 -8.89 -4.65 23.04
CA PHE A 107 -8.68 -5.13 21.69
C PHE A 107 -8.98 -6.64 21.55
N LYS A 108 -8.71 -7.43 22.59
CA LYS A 108 -9.13 -8.84 22.64
C LYS A 108 -10.64 -8.96 22.59
N ASP A 109 -11.36 -8.26 23.46
CA ASP A 109 -12.83 -8.27 23.48
C ASP A 109 -13.43 -7.81 22.14
N TYR A 110 -12.77 -6.84 21.48
CA TYR A 110 -13.12 -6.39 20.13
C TYR A 110 -12.93 -7.50 19.08
N LEU A 111 -11.80 -8.23 19.09
CA LEU A 111 -11.57 -9.33 18.15
C LEU A 111 -12.57 -10.47 18.35
N ASP A 112 -12.92 -10.80 19.60
CA ASP A 112 -13.91 -11.81 19.94
C ASP A 112 -15.33 -11.42 19.45
N SER A 113 -15.61 -10.12 19.27
CA SER A 113 -16.88 -9.65 18.68
C SER A 113 -16.91 -9.71 17.14
N MET A 114 -15.76 -9.88 16.48
CA MET A 114 -15.59 -9.80 15.03
C MET A 114 -15.47 -11.19 14.36
N GLU A 115 -15.82 -12.27 15.06
CA GLU A 115 -15.60 -13.65 14.61
C GLU A 115 -16.31 -14.00 13.29
N GLU A 116 -17.47 -13.41 12.99
CA GLU A 116 -18.21 -13.69 11.76
C GLU A 116 -17.53 -13.11 10.50
N LEU A 117 -16.73 -12.05 10.65
CA LEU A 117 -16.00 -11.36 9.57
C LEU A 117 -14.74 -12.08 9.10
N ASP A 118 -14.19 -12.94 9.95
CA ASP A 118 -12.94 -13.69 9.76
C ASP A 118 -12.91 -14.48 8.44
N SER A 119 -14.07 -15.01 8.05
CA SER A 119 -14.16 -15.92 6.90
C SER A 119 -13.95 -15.24 5.54
N SER A 120 -14.25 -13.94 5.43
CA SER A 120 -14.58 -13.30 4.15
C SER A 120 -13.58 -12.24 3.70
N SER A 121 -12.89 -11.57 4.63
CA SER A 121 -11.95 -10.47 4.32
C SER A 121 -10.69 -10.53 5.19
N TYR A 122 -9.67 -9.79 4.79
CA TYR A 122 -8.48 -9.49 5.59
C TYR A 122 -8.66 -8.16 6.31
N PHE A 123 -8.26 -8.09 7.57
CA PHE A 123 -8.09 -6.85 8.33
C PHE A 123 -6.95 -7.02 9.34
N GLU A 124 -6.40 -5.91 9.83
CA GLU A 124 -5.23 -5.93 10.71
C GLU A 124 -5.58 -6.46 12.12
N LEU A 125 -4.88 -7.51 12.56
CA LEU A 125 -5.00 -8.12 13.88
C LEU A 125 -3.92 -7.65 14.87
N ASN A 126 -2.95 -6.85 14.43
CA ASN A 126 -1.89 -6.34 15.29
C ASN A 126 -2.31 -5.05 16.02
N LEU A 127 -2.47 -5.13 17.34
CA LEU A 127 -2.76 -3.98 18.21
C LEU A 127 -1.73 -2.85 18.06
N GLU A 128 -0.46 -3.17 17.80
CA GLU A 128 0.59 -2.16 17.68
C GLU A 128 0.39 -1.26 16.46
N THR A 129 -0.16 -1.79 15.37
CA THR A 129 -0.53 -1.01 14.19
C THR A 129 -1.72 -0.10 14.51
N TRP A 130 -2.73 -0.60 15.23
CA TRP A 130 -3.88 0.19 15.69
C TRP A 130 -3.48 1.31 16.65
N ARG A 131 -2.50 1.07 17.54
CA ARG A 131 -1.90 2.11 18.39
C ARG A 131 -1.30 3.26 17.58
N GLN A 132 -0.66 2.97 16.45
CA GLN A 132 -0.15 4.03 15.56
C GLN A 132 -1.28 4.85 14.96
N LEU A 133 -2.38 4.21 14.52
CA LEU A 133 -3.55 4.95 14.04
C LEU A 133 -4.13 5.86 15.13
N TRP A 134 -4.28 5.35 16.35
CA TRP A 134 -4.81 6.15 17.47
C TRP A 134 -3.95 7.38 17.75
N ARG A 135 -2.63 7.24 17.74
CA ARG A 135 -1.70 8.37 17.89
C ARG A 135 -1.88 9.42 16.79
N VAL A 136 -2.01 8.99 15.53
CA VAL A 136 -2.25 9.90 14.39
C VAL A 136 -3.55 10.68 14.61
N LEU A 137 -4.63 9.97 14.94
CA LEU A 137 -5.94 10.57 15.17
C LEU A 137 -5.93 11.55 16.35
N GLU A 138 -5.12 11.30 17.38
CA GLU A 138 -4.96 12.18 18.53
C GLU A 138 -4.12 13.41 18.18
N MET A 139 -2.97 13.24 17.53
CA MET A 139 -2.01 14.31 17.26
C MET A 139 -2.42 15.25 16.12
N SER A 140 -3.11 14.75 15.09
CA SER A 140 -3.42 15.54 13.90
C SER A 140 -4.52 16.58 14.14
N ASP A 141 -4.35 17.80 13.65
CA ASP A 141 -5.42 18.80 13.55
C ASP A 141 -6.37 18.45 12.40
N ILE A 142 -5.79 18.07 11.24
CA ILE A 142 -6.50 17.67 10.02
C ILE A 142 -6.14 16.23 9.68
N LEU A 143 -7.15 15.41 9.36
CA LEU A 143 -6.92 14.05 8.91
C LEU A 143 -6.96 13.96 7.38
N LEU A 144 -5.88 13.46 6.79
CA LEU A 144 -5.72 13.21 5.37
C LEU A 144 -5.86 11.71 5.09
N ILE A 145 -6.96 11.30 4.48
CA ILE A 145 -7.17 9.92 4.05
C ILE A 145 -6.86 9.76 2.56
N ILE A 146 -6.02 8.78 2.24
CA ILE A 146 -5.52 8.58 0.88
C ILE A 146 -6.07 7.27 0.35
N VAL A 147 -6.69 7.33 -0.83
CA VAL A 147 -7.27 6.17 -1.51
C VAL A 147 -6.75 6.07 -2.94
N ASP A 148 -6.69 4.85 -3.47
CA ASP A 148 -6.39 4.60 -4.89
C ASP A 148 -7.67 4.79 -5.71
N ILE A 149 -7.62 5.63 -6.76
CA ILE A 149 -8.79 5.95 -7.60
C ILE A 149 -9.43 4.73 -8.27
N ARG A 150 -8.72 3.61 -8.35
CA ARG A 150 -9.24 2.36 -8.92
C ARG A 150 -10.24 1.69 -7.99
N TYR A 151 -10.13 1.91 -6.68
CA TYR A 151 -10.90 1.24 -5.63
C TYR A 151 -11.34 2.17 -4.47
N PRO A 152 -11.79 3.42 -4.74
CA PRO A 152 -11.80 4.46 -3.72
C PRO A 152 -12.82 4.17 -2.61
N VAL A 153 -14.01 3.66 -2.95
CA VAL A 153 -15.06 3.32 -1.97
C VAL A 153 -14.68 2.12 -1.11
N LEU A 154 -13.85 1.20 -1.60
CA LEU A 154 -13.37 0.04 -0.83
C LEU A 154 -12.26 0.40 0.17
N MET A 155 -11.56 1.51 -0.07
CA MET A 155 -10.46 2.01 0.76
C MET A 155 -10.90 3.11 1.73
N PHE A 156 -12.18 3.52 1.69
CA PHE A 156 -12.75 4.55 2.54
C PHE A 156 -13.87 3.96 3.42
N PRO A 157 -13.57 3.57 4.66
CA PRO A 157 -14.59 3.08 5.58
C PRO A 157 -15.51 4.22 6.07
N PRO A 158 -16.85 4.15 5.90
CA PRO A 158 -17.75 5.22 6.32
C PRO A 158 -17.67 5.54 7.82
N TYR A 159 -17.42 4.54 8.67
CA TYR A 159 -17.31 4.74 10.11
C TYR A 159 -16.13 5.61 10.53
N ILE A 160 -15.06 5.72 9.71
CA ILE A 160 -13.93 6.60 10.04
C ILE A 160 -14.31 8.07 9.87
N TYR A 161 -15.08 8.38 8.82
CA TYR A 161 -15.63 9.70 8.59
C TYR A 161 -16.54 10.11 9.75
N ASP A 162 -17.43 9.22 10.17
CA ASP A 162 -18.32 9.46 11.30
C ASP A 162 -17.55 9.67 12.61
N TYR A 163 -16.54 8.84 12.86
CA TYR A 163 -15.71 8.98 14.05
C TYR A 163 -14.96 10.32 14.09
N VAL A 164 -14.31 10.69 12.99
CA VAL A 164 -13.47 11.90 12.90
C VAL A 164 -14.32 13.16 12.93
N THR A 165 -15.39 13.22 12.13
CA THR A 165 -16.19 14.43 11.98
C THR A 165 -17.24 14.63 13.08
N LYS A 166 -17.85 13.55 13.61
CA LYS A 166 -18.91 13.64 14.63
C LYS A 166 -18.34 13.54 16.05
N LYS A 167 -17.43 12.59 16.30
CA LYS A 167 -16.88 12.36 17.65
C LYS A 167 -15.66 13.23 17.94
N LEU A 168 -14.64 13.20 17.06
CA LEU A 168 -13.43 14.00 17.26
C LEU A 168 -13.61 15.46 16.86
N LYS A 169 -14.62 15.77 16.03
CA LYS A 169 -14.90 17.12 15.48
C LYS A 169 -13.67 17.73 14.80
N LYS A 170 -12.94 16.89 14.06
CA LYS A 170 -11.79 17.27 13.25
C LYS A 170 -12.17 17.33 11.77
N ASP A 171 -11.45 18.16 11.03
CA ASP A 171 -11.61 18.29 9.59
C ASP A 171 -10.92 17.14 8.86
N MET A 172 -11.48 16.76 7.72
CA MET A 172 -11.04 15.59 6.98
C MET A 172 -10.90 15.90 5.49
N ILE A 173 -9.77 15.52 4.91
CA ILE A 173 -9.46 15.68 3.49
C ILE A 173 -9.29 14.28 2.89
N LEU A 174 -10.02 13.99 1.81
CA LEU A 174 -9.85 12.79 0.99
C LEU A 174 -8.99 13.09 -0.22
N ILE A 175 -7.89 12.36 -0.35
CA ILE A 175 -7.08 12.35 -1.56
C ILE A 175 -7.43 11.12 -2.41
N LEU A 176 -8.04 11.39 -3.57
CA LEU A 176 -8.13 10.44 -4.68
C LEU A 176 -6.78 10.41 -5.38
N ASN A 177 -5.94 9.44 -5.03
CA ASN A 177 -4.59 9.29 -5.57
C ASN A 177 -4.55 8.41 -6.83
N LYS A 178 -3.45 8.52 -7.57
CA LYS A 178 -3.18 7.76 -8.82
C LYS A 178 -4.23 7.99 -9.90
N VAL A 179 -4.75 9.22 -9.98
CA VAL A 179 -5.80 9.58 -10.95
C VAL A 179 -5.44 9.29 -12.40
N ASP A 180 -4.14 9.14 -12.71
CA ASP A 180 -3.61 8.74 -14.01
C ASP A 180 -4.01 7.32 -14.46
N LEU A 181 -4.33 6.42 -13.52
CA LEU A 181 -4.71 5.03 -13.79
C LEU A 181 -6.19 4.84 -14.16
N ALA A 182 -7.01 5.89 -14.04
CA ALA A 182 -8.44 5.83 -14.33
C ALA A 182 -8.86 6.78 -15.47
N PRO A 183 -9.94 6.50 -16.21
CA PRO A 183 -10.50 7.45 -17.17
C PRO A 183 -10.98 8.74 -16.48
N PRO A 184 -10.79 9.93 -17.09
CA PRO A 184 -11.19 11.22 -16.48
C PRO A 184 -12.64 11.27 -15.98
N ALA A 185 -13.58 10.80 -16.81
CA ALA A 185 -15.00 10.77 -16.47
C ALA A 185 -15.28 9.93 -15.20
N LEU A 186 -14.53 8.84 -15.01
CA LEU A 186 -14.66 7.98 -13.83
C LEU A 186 -14.15 8.68 -12.58
N VAL A 187 -13.04 9.41 -12.68
CA VAL A 187 -12.49 10.19 -11.56
C VAL A 187 -13.50 11.24 -11.10
N VAL A 188 -14.12 11.95 -12.06
CA VAL A 188 -15.16 12.95 -11.77
C VAL A 188 -16.37 12.31 -11.10
N ALA A 189 -16.83 11.17 -11.60
CA ALA A 189 -17.98 10.47 -11.01
C ALA A 189 -17.70 10.03 -9.57
N TRP A 190 -16.49 9.53 -9.27
CA TRP A 190 -16.10 9.20 -7.90
C TRP A 190 -16.00 10.44 -7.00
N LYS A 191 -15.40 11.54 -7.50
CA LYS A 191 -15.35 12.82 -6.77
C LYS A 191 -16.76 13.25 -6.37
N GLU A 192 -17.70 13.22 -7.31
CA GLU A 192 -19.09 13.64 -7.08
C GLU A 192 -19.84 12.68 -6.15
N TYR A 193 -19.57 11.37 -6.24
CA TYR A 193 -20.11 10.38 -5.30
C TYR A 193 -19.73 10.70 -3.86
N PHE A 194 -18.43 10.92 -3.59
CA PHE A 194 -17.96 11.25 -2.24
C PHE A 194 -18.47 12.61 -1.76
N HIS A 195 -18.57 13.60 -2.66
CA HIS A 195 -19.08 14.92 -2.30
C HIS A 195 -20.53 14.85 -1.81
N ASN A 196 -21.36 14.07 -2.50
CA ASN A 196 -22.77 13.90 -2.16
C ASN A 196 -22.97 13.06 -0.90
N GLN A 197 -22.18 11.99 -0.71
CA GLN A 197 -22.31 11.10 0.46
C GLN A 197 -21.68 11.66 1.73
N TYR A 198 -20.60 12.44 1.59
CA TYR A 198 -19.79 12.93 2.71
C TYR A 198 -19.56 14.45 2.60
N PRO A 199 -20.57 15.30 2.91
CA PRO A 199 -20.51 16.73 2.64
C PRO A 199 -19.43 17.52 3.38
N LYS A 200 -18.91 17.01 4.51
CA LYS A 200 -17.82 17.66 5.27
C LYS A 200 -16.42 17.30 4.74
N LEU A 201 -16.33 16.48 3.70
CA LEU A 201 -15.08 16.00 3.17
C LEU A 201 -14.55 16.96 2.11
N HIS A 202 -13.34 17.46 2.29
CA HIS A 202 -12.64 18.14 1.20
C HIS A 202 -12.01 17.09 0.28
N ILE A 203 -12.37 17.09 -1.01
CA ILE A 203 -11.95 16.04 -1.94
C ILE A 203 -10.94 16.60 -2.93
N LEU A 204 -9.74 16.02 -2.93
CA LEU A 204 -8.63 16.41 -3.78
C LEU A 204 -8.24 15.27 -4.72
N MET A 205 -7.87 15.62 -5.94
CA MET A 205 -7.39 14.68 -6.96
C MET A 205 -5.88 14.86 -7.11
N PHE A 206 -5.13 13.76 -6.96
CA PHE A 206 -3.68 13.82 -6.91
C PHE A 206 -3.04 12.72 -7.76
N THR A 207 -1.89 13.02 -8.38
CA THR A 207 -0.97 12.01 -8.93
C THR A 207 0.44 12.32 -8.45
N SER A 208 1.05 11.41 -7.68
CA SER A 208 2.39 11.63 -7.11
C SER A 208 3.50 11.28 -8.10
N TYR A 209 3.35 10.16 -8.80
CA TYR A 209 4.28 9.69 -9.83
C TYR A 209 3.46 9.02 -10.93
N PRO A 210 3.11 9.72 -12.01
CA PRO A 210 2.32 9.12 -13.06
C PRO A 210 3.12 7.98 -13.69
N THR A 211 2.59 6.76 -13.57
CA THR A 211 3.20 5.55 -14.14
C THR A 211 2.61 5.22 -15.49
N TYR A 212 3.32 4.40 -16.26
CA TYR A 212 2.92 3.93 -17.58
C TYR A 212 1.54 3.24 -17.54
N ASN A 213 0.67 3.54 -18.51
CA ASN A 213 -0.60 2.84 -18.69
C ASN A 213 -0.55 2.01 -19.98
N LEU A 214 -0.93 0.73 -19.93
CA LEU A 214 -1.23 -0.04 -21.15
C LEU A 214 -2.65 0.31 -21.60
N HIS A 215 -2.79 1.20 -22.58
CA HIS A 215 -4.09 1.45 -23.21
C HIS A 215 -4.24 0.62 -24.48
N SER A 216 -5.34 -0.12 -24.60
CA SER A 216 -5.79 -0.63 -25.89
C SER A 216 -6.49 0.51 -26.61
N THR A 217 -5.76 1.26 -27.44
CA THR A 217 -6.40 2.19 -28.37
C THR A 217 -7.11 1.38 -29.46
N ASN A 218 -8.40 1.64 -29.64
CA ASN A 218 -9.09 1.25 -30.86
C ASN A 218 -8.42 1.92 -32.06
N ASN A 219 -8.31 1.16 -33.15
CA ASN A 219 -7.64 1.42 -34.43
C ASN A 219 -6.12 1.21 -34.44
N GLN A 220 -5.78 0.03 -34.98
CA GLN A 220 -4.66 -0.21 -35.89
C GLN A 220 -3.41 0.63 -35.65
N GLU A 221 -2.66 0.33 -34.58
CA GLU A 221 -1.19 0.29 -34.62
C GLU A 221 -0.64 -0.40 -33.38
N ASN A 222 -0.29 -1.66 -33.63
CA ASN A 222 0.46 -2.62 -32.85
C ASN A 222 1.70 -2.07 -32.12
N GLY A 223 1.73 -2.15 -30.79
CA GLY A 223 2.96 -1.99 -29.99
C GLY A 223 2.70 -1.49 -28.58
N ILE A 224 3.45 -2.00 -27.59
CA ILE A 224 3.47 -1.48 -26.21
C ILE A 224 4.27 -0.18 -26.26
N LYS A 225 3.62 0.99 -26.39
CA LYS A 225 4.32 2.27 -26.46
C LYS A 225 4.66 2.77 -25.04
N LYS A 226 5.95 2.74 -24.66
CA LYS A 226 6.50 3.43 -23.48
C LYS A 226 6.44 4.95 -23.73
N ILE A 227 5.58 5.69 -23.04
CA ILE A 227 5.63 7.17 -23.02
C ILE A 227 6.32 7.61 -21.73
N ARG A 228 7.55 8.13 -21.82
CA ARG A 228 8.22 8.84 -20.71
C ARG A 228 7.59 10.23 -20.56
N ARG A 229 6.98 10.51 -19.41
CA ARG A 229 6.40 11.83 -19.10
C ARG A 229 7.44 12.71 -18.39
N LYS A 230 7.86 13.82 -19.01
CA LYS A 230 8.61 14.90 -18.34
C LYS A 230 7.65 15.75 -17.50
N GLY A 231 8.07 16.21 -16.32
CA GLY A 231 7.30 17.14 -15.47
C GLY A 231 6.79 16.60 -14.12
N LYS A 232 7.45 15.59 -13.53
CA LYS A 232 7.01 14.95 -12.27
C LYS A 232 6.86 15.96 -11.12
N LEU A 233 7.83 16.86 -10.97
CA LEU A 233 7.87 17.83 -9.88
C LEU A 233 6.74 18.87 -9.99
N ARG A 234 6.49 19.38 -11.20
CA ARG A 234 5.44 20.38 -11.44
C ARG A 234 4.03 19.85 -11.15
N MET A 235 3.73 18.61 -11.54
CA MET A 235 2.44 17.98 -11.22
C MET A 235 2.25 17.79 -9.71
N ALA A 236 3.31 17.38 -9.01
CA ALA A 236 3.30 17.26 -7.56
C ALA A 236 3.08 18.63 -6.88
N ALA A 237 3.72 19.69 -7.38
CA ALA A 237 3.58 21.04 -6.87
C ALA A 237 2.16 21.60 -7.08
N GLU A 238 1.54 21.37 -8.24
CA GLU A 238 0.14 21.76 -8.49
C GLU A 238 -0.84 21.02 -7.55
N GLY A 239 -0.60 19.72 -7.31
CA GLY A 239 -1.37 18.96 -6.32
C GLY A 239 -1.17 19.48 -4.89
N ALA A 240 0.08 19.85 -4.54
CA ALA A 240 0.41 20.43 -3.25
C ALA A 240 -0.25 21.81 -3.06
N GLN A 241 -0.36 22.61 -4.12
CA GLN A 241 -1.07 23.89 -4.09
C GLN A 241 -2.55 23.71 -3.73
N LYS A 242 -3.25 22.74 -4.34
CA LYS A 242 -4.65 22.46 -4.00
C LYS A 242 -4.82 21.98 -2.55
N LEU A 243 -3.86 21.20 -2.05
CA LEU A 243 -3.86 20.79 -0.64
C LEU A 243 -3.63 21.99 0.29
N LEU A 244 -2.71 22.90 -0.06
CA LEU A 244 -2.49 24.15 0.67
C LEU A 244 -3.75 25.02 0.68
N GLU A 245 -4.46 25.15 -0.44
CA GLU A 245 -5.73 25.89 -0.53
C GLU A 245 -6.78 25.29 0.40
N ALA A 246 -6.97 23.97 0.37
CA ALA A 246 -7.89 23.29 1.29
C ALA A 246 -7.50 23.48 2.77
N CYS A 247 -6.20 23.44 3.09
CA CYS A 247 -5.71 23.72 4.44
C CYS A 247 -5.92 25.19 4.84
N LYS A 248 -5.74 26.15 3.94
CA LYS A 248 -6.03 27.57 4.20
C LYS A 248 -7.51 27.79 4.51
N ASP A 249 -8.41 27.14 3.78
CA ASP A 249 -9.85 27.24 4.01
C ASP A 249 -10.25 26.69 5.40
N ILE A 250 -9.60 25.62 5.86
CA ILE A 250 -9.87 25.00 7.16
C ILE A 250 -9.27 25.81 8.31
N VAL A 251 -8.03 26.28 8.17
CA VAL A 251 -7.26 26.87 9.26
C VAL A 251 -7.53 28.38 9.39
N GLY A 252 -7.83 29.06 8.29
CA GLY A 252 -7.97 30.52 8.24
C GLY A 252 -6.70 31.22 8.71
N ASP A 253 -6.86 32.23 9.58
CA ASP A 253 -5.74 33.06 10.08
C ASP A 253 -5.02 32.45 11.31
N GLN A 254 -5.35 31.22 11.71
CA GLN A 254 -4.82 30.62 12.95
C GLN A 254 -3.37 30.13 12.82
N VAL A 255 -2.92 29.80 11.60
CA VAL A 255 -1.56 29.33 11.32
C VAL A 255 -1.04 30.04 10.07
N ASP A 256 0.20 30.49 10.13
CA ASP A 256 0.88 31.07 8.96
C ASP A 256 1.35 29.97 7.99
N LEU A 257 0.71 29.92 6.83
CA LEU A 257 1.02 29.00 5.74
C LEU A 257 1.81 29.66 4.59
N SER A 258 2.30 30.89 4.77
CA SER A 258 3.10 31.62 3.77
C SER A 258 4.36 30.85 3.36
N SER A 259 5.09 30.32 4.34
CA SER A 259 6.31 29.53 4.10
C SER A 259 6.08 28.30 3.22
N TRP A 260 4.92 27.65 3.34
CA TRP A 260 4.56 26.51 2.50
C TRP A 260 4.20 26.96 1.09
N ASN A 261 3.51 28.09 0.96
CA ASN A 261 3.22 28.69 -0.33
C ASN A 261 4.50 29.05 -1.11
N GLU A 262 5.46 29.70 -0.46
CA GLU A 262 6.76 30.05 -1.06
C GLU A 262 7.51 28.82 -1.55
N LYS A 263 7.61 27.78 -0.72
CA LYS A 263 8.20 26.48 -1.10
C LYS A 263 7.57 25.91 -2.37
N ILE A 264 6.23 25.91 -2.47
CA ILE A 264 5.54 25.38 -3.65
C ILE A 264 5.86 26.21 -4.90
N GLN A 265 5.91 27.53 -4.79
CA GLN A 265 6.25 28.39 -5.93
C GLN A 265 7.68 28.14 -6.42
N GLU A 266 8.64 27.98 -5.51
CA GLU A 266 10.02 27.60 -5.86
C GLU A 266 10.06 26.25 -6.60
N GLU A 267 9.30 25.25 -6.14
CA GLU A 267 9.21 23.94 -6.78
C GLU A 267 8.52 23.98 -8.15
N MET A 268 7.52 24.86 -8.34
CA MET A 268 6.86 25.06 -9.64
C MET A 268 7.78 25.69 -10.69
N HIS A 269 8.73 26.51 -10.26
CA HIS A 269 9.69 27.20 -11.14
C HIS A 269 10.99 26.41 -11.36
N SER A 270 11.21 25.32 -10.63
CA SER A 270 12.37 24.46 -10.81
C SER A 270 12.24 23.58 -12.07
N GLU A 271 13.28 23.58 -12.91
CA GLU A 271 13.37 22.72 -14.11
C GLU A 271 14.02 21.35 -13.84
N TYR A 272 14.53 21.12 -12.62
CA TYR A 272 15.23 19.89 -12.27
C TYR A 272 14.25 18.79 -11.84
N ASP A 273 14.37 17.59 -12.43
CA ASP A 273 13.61 16.41 -12.02
C ASP A 273 14.17 15.84 -10.70
N LEU A 274 13.28 15.26 -9.90
CA LEU A 274 13.55 14.68 -8.56
C LEU A 274 14.69 13.65 -8.49
N ASP A 275 15.04 13.04 -9.63
CA ASP A 275 15.99 11.93 -9.68
C ASP A 275 17.46 12.40 -9.44
N ASP A 276 17.73 13.71 -9.50
CA ASP A 276 19.08 14.29 -9.30
C ASP A 276 19.33 14.84 -7.88
N ILE A 277 18.32 14.88 -7.00
CA ILE A 277 18.42 15.59 -5.72
C ILE A 277 18.49 14.60 -4.55
N ASN A 278 19.69 14.06 -4.31
CA ASN A 278 20.04 13.33 -3.08
C ASN A 278 20.41 14.33 -1.96
N HIS A 279 19.48 15.17 -1.51
CA HIS A 279 19.71 15.97 -0.30
C HIS A 279 19.59 15.08 0.95
N LYS A 280 20.73 14.64 1.47
CA LYS A 280 20.89 13.99 2.80
C LYS A 280 20.74 14.99 3.97
N ASP A 281 19.98 16.06 3.80
CA ASP A 281 19.93 17.12 4.81
C ASP A 281 18.83 16.85 5.86
N ASN A 282 19.33 16.55 7.07
CA ASN A 282 18.75 16.72 8.41
C ASN A 282 17.22 16.50 8.54
N ILE A 283 16.80 15.24 8.46
CA ILE A 283 15.48 14.83 8.94
C ILE A 283 15.64 14.38 10.39
N THR A 284 15.11 15.18 11.32
CA THR A 284 14.93 14.77 12.71
C THR A 284 13.76 13.80 12.76
N VAL A 285 14.01 12.50 12.58
CA VAL A 285 13.04 11.47 12.95
C VAL A 285 13.02 11.43 14.48
N GLU A 286 12.16 12.23 15.10
CA GLU A 286 11.98 12.18 16.54
C GLU A 286 11.44 10.80 16.94
N LYS A 287 12.00 10.25 18.03
CA LYS A 287 11.58 8.95 18.58
C LYS A 287 10.13 9.03 19.05
N GLU A 288 9.43 7.89 19.00
CA GLU A 288 8.05 7.74 19.50
C GLU A 288 7.92 8.31 20.92
N ASP A 289 7.32 9.49 21.07
CA ASP A 289 6.90 10.00 22.37
C ASP A 289 5.64 9.24 22.79
N THR A 290 5.76 8.44 23.85
CA THR A 290 4.66 7.64 24.39
C THR A 290 3.94 8.32 25.55
N THR A 291 4.27 9.59 25.84
CA THR A 291 3.62 10.34 26.90
C THR A 291 2.20 10.75 26.52
N TYR A 292 1.40 11.07 27.54
CA TYR A 292 0.04 11.57 27.34
C TYR A 292 0.04 12.86 26.53
N PHE A 293 -0.70 12.84 25.44
CA PHE A 293 -0.89 13.97 24.56
C PHE A 293 -2.34 14.46 24.70
N GLU A 294 -2.54 15.56 25.42
CA GLU A 294 -3.77 16.32 25.28
C GLU A 294 -3.69 17.06 23.94
N HIS A 295 -4.66 16.82 23.06
CA HIS A 295 -4.64 17.45 21.75
C HIS A 295 -4.98 18.94 21.88
N GLU A 296 -3.94 19.76 21.79
CA GLU A 296 -4.04 21.20 21.60
C GLU A 296 -4.02 21.50 20.10
N LYS A 297 -5.07 22.16 19.59
CA LYS A 297 -5.12 22.56 18.18
C LYS A 297 -3.99 23.53 17.87
N TYR A 298 -3.24 23.25 16.79
CA TYR A 298 -2.14 24.08 16.32
C TYR A 298 -1.07 24.34 17.39
N LYS A 299 -0.68 23.30 18.12
CA LYS A 299 0.35 23.37 19.17
C LYS A 299 1.60 24.10 18.66
N ASN A 300 2.03 25.14 19.38
CA ASN A 300 3.15 26.02 19.02
C ASN A 300 2.99 26.74 17.65
N GLY A 301 1.75 26.95 17.18
CA GLY A 301 1.48 27.55 15.87
C GLY A 301 1.82 26.64 14.69
N VAL A 302 1.91 25.32 14.91
CA VAL A 302 2.22 24.34 13.87
C VAL A 302 0.96 23.55 13.50
N LEU A 303 0.61 23.56 12.23
CA LEU A 303 -0.44 22.71 11.66
C LEU A 303 0.05 21.27 11.54
N THR A 304 -0.63 20.32 12.18
CA THR A 304 -0.32 18.89 12.10
C THR A 304 -1.34 18.16 11.23
N ILE A 305 -0.88 17.59 10.11
CA ILE A 305 -1.71 16.82 9.16
C ILE A 305 -1.40 15.34 9.32
N GLY A 306 -2.40 14.55 9.70
CA GLY A 306 -2.27 13.09 9.87
C GLY A 306 -2.59 12.34 8.59
N CYS A 307 -1.63 11.60 8.03
CA CYS A 307 -1.84 10.80 6.82
C CYS A 307 -2.25 9.36 7.17
N ILE A 308 -3.42 8.92 6.68
CA ILE A 308 -3.91 7.55 6.83
C ILE A 308 -4.31 6.94 5.48
N GLY A 309 -4.29 5.61 5.40
CA GLY A 309 -4.74 4.88 4.21
C GLY A 309 -4.37 3.40 4.26
N THR A 310 -4.92 2.62 3.33
CA THR A 310 -4.54 1.20 3.21
C THR A 310 -3.11 1.06 2.69
N PRO A 311 -2.46 -0.11 2.84
CA PRO A 311 -1.16 -0.34 2.22
C PRO A 311 -1.19 -0.08 0.70
N ASN A 312 -0.06 0.36 0.14
CA ASN A 312 0.14 0.56 -1.31
C ASN A 312 -0.74 1.61 -2.02
N VAL A 313 -1.54 2.42 -1.30
CA VAL A 313 -2.30 3.55 -1.90
C VAL A 313 -1.43 4.71 -2.36
N GLY A 314 -0.13 4.69 -2.03
CA GLY A 314 0.82 5.75 -2.37
C GLY A 314 0.95 6.84 -1.31
N LYS A 315 0.64 6.55 -0.04
CA LYS A 315 0.80 7.49 1.08
C LYS A 315 2.22 8.06 1.18
N SER A 316 3.23 7.21 1.28
CA SER A 316 4.62 7.69 1.41
C SER A 316 5.16 8.29 0.09
N SER A 317 4.61 7.87 -1.06
CA SER A 317 4.88 8.52 -2.35
C SER A 317 4.30 9.93 -2.41
N LEU A 318 3.09 10.14 -1.90
CA LEU A 318 2.47 11.46 -1.77
C LEU A 318 3.32 12.35 -0.86
N MET A 319 3.80 11.84 0.27
CA MET A 319 4.66 12.61 1.17
C MET A 319 5.94 13.07 0.48
N ASN A 320 6.63 12.18 -0.25
CA ASN A 320 7.81 12.56 -1.02
C ASN A 320 7.50 13.60 -2.10
N ALA A 321 6.34 13.48 -2.75
CA ALA A 321 5.87 14.44 -3.74
C ALA A 321 5.60 15.82 -3.11
N LEU A 322 4.94 15.88 -1.95
CA LEU A 322 4.71 17.13 -1.20
C LEU A 322 6.00 17.75 -0.68
N MET A 323 6.98 16.94 -0.31
CA MET A 323 8.30 17.39 0.15
C MET A 323 9.19 17.90 -1.01
N GLY A 324 8.87 17.57 -2.26
CA GLY A 324 9.72 17.86 -3.42
C GLY A 324 11.07 17.14 -3.40
N LYS A 325 11.23 16.14 -2.54
CA LYS A 325 12.43 15.30 -2.42
C LYS A 325 12.10 13.96 -1.78
N LYS A 326 12.98 12.97 -1.97
CA LYS A 326 12.82 11.64 -1.36
C LYS A 326 13.17 11.68 0.13
N VAL A 327 12.16 11.72 0.99
CA VAL A 327 12.28 11.77 2.46
C VAL A 327 12.00 10.41 3.09
N VAL A 328 10.99 9.71 2.58
CA VAL A 328 10.53 8.42 3.07
C VAL A 328 10.83 7.34 2.04
N SER A 329 11.26 6.16 2.50
CA SER A 329 11.43 5.01 1.62
C SER A 329 10.06 4.49 1.17
N VAL A 330 9.97 4.10 -0.10
CA VAL A 330 8.74 3.58 -0.71
C VAL A 330 8.98 2.15 -1.19
N SER A 331 7.96 1.30 -1.07
CA SER A 331 7.99 -0.08 -1.55
C SER A 331 6.61 -0.47 -2.07
N ARG A 332 6.60 -1.46 -2.97
CA ARG A 332 5.37 -2.07 -3.52
C ARG A 332 4.81 -3.15 -2.58
N THR A 333 5.59 -3.58 -1.59
CA THR A 333 5.18 -4.61 -0.62
C THR A 333 4.45 -3.94 0.55
N PRO A 334 3.25 -4.42 0.92
CA PRO A 334 2.55 -3.89 2.09
C PRO A 334 3.35 -4.14 3.37
N GLY A 335 3.21 -3.24 4.35
CA GLY A 335 3.95 -3.33 5.62
C GLY A 335 5.39 -2.78 5.58
N HIS A 336 5.72 -1.97 4.57
CA HIS A 336 7.01 -1.28 4.46
C HIS A 336 7.18 -0.15 5.47
N THR A 337 6.19 0.75 5.57
CA THR A 337 6.14 1.76 6.63
C THR A 337 5.67 1.07 7.91
N LYS A 338 6.60 0.87 8.86
CA LYS A 338 6.35 0.15 10.12
C LYS A 338 6.11 1.04 11.33
N HIS A 339 6.61 2.27 11.30
CA HIS A 339 6.58 3.18 12.44
C HIS A 339 5.87 4.47 12.08
N PHE A 340 5.22 5.07 13.08
CA PHE A 340 4.79 6.46 12.99
C PHE A 340 5.99 7.37 12.82
N GLN A 341 5.88 8.36 11.94
CA GLN A 341 6.94 9.31 11.66
C GLN A 341 6.37 10.72 11.56
N THR A 342 7.08 11.68 12.15
CA THR A 342 6.76 13.10 12.08
C THR A 342 7.70 13.76 11.09
N ILE A 343 7.16 14.40 10.05
CA ILE A 343 7.92 15.01 8.96
C ILE A 343 7.49 16.46 8.82
N TYR A 344 8.40 17.38 9.13
CA TYR A 344 8.16 18.80 8.94
C TYR A 344 8.31 19.18 7.47
N LEU A 345 7.23 19.67 6.88
CA LEU A 345 7.20 20.20 5.53
C LEU A 345 7.75 21.63 5.51
N THR A 346 7.34 22.42 6.50
CA THR A 346 7.90 23.74 6.82
C THR A 346 8.00 23.89 8.33
N LYS A 347 8.47 25.04 8.83
CA LYS A 347 8.50 25.33 10.28
C LYS A 347 7.10 25.37 10.91
N THR A 348 6.07 25.62 10.11
CA THR A 348 4.67 25.79 10.56
C THR A 348 3.75 24.64 10.12
N VAL A 349 4.24 23.69 9.32
CA VAL A 349 3.43 22.56 8.83
C VAL A 349 4.17 21.25 9.03
N CYS A 350 3.50 20.33 9.71
CA CYS A 350 3.97 19.00 10.05
C CYS A 350 3.06 17.93 9.44
N LEU A 351 3.65 16.93 8.80
CA LEU A 351 2.98 15.73 8.30
C LEU A 351 3.29 14.53 9.19
N CYS A 352 2.26 13.80 9.60
CA CYS A 352 2.43 12.56 10.35
C CYS A 352 2.16 11.35 9.43
N ASP A 353 3.17 10.50 9.23
CA ASP A 353 3.01 9.23 8.50
C ASP A 353 2.60 8.12 9.45
N CYS A 354 1.61 7.32 9.05
CA CYS A 354 1.22 6.10 9.76
C CYS A 354 1.55 4.85 8.94
N PRO A 355 1.72 3.67 9.55
CA PRO A 355 1.68 2.40 8.83
C PRO A 355 0.39 2.24 8.03
N GLY A 356 0.46 1.62 6.85
CA GLY A 356 -0.75 1.32 6.08
C GLY A 356 -1.62 0.32 6.83
N LEU A 357 -2.92 0.59 6.95
CA LEU A 357 -3.83 -0.20 7.77
C LEU A 357 -4.97 -0.78 6.93
N VAL A 358 -5.22 -2.08 7.08
CA VAL A 358 -6.37 -2.74 6.45
C VAL A 358 -7.53 -2.75 7.44
N PHE A 359 -8.54 -1.95 7.12
CA PHE A 359 -9.72 -1.75 7.95
C PHE A 359 -10.71 -2.93 7.88
N PRO A 360 -11.41 -3.25 8.99
CA PRO A 360 -12.50 -4.22 9.00
C PRO A 360 -13.57 -3.89 7.96
N SER A 361 -13.90 -4.88 7.12
CA SER A 361 -14.88 -4.77 6.03
C SER A 361 -15.31 -6.16 5.57
N THR A 362 -16.30 -6.23 4.69
CA THR A 362 -16.72 -7.48 4.01
C THR A 362 -16.15 -7.59 2.59
N VAL A 363 -15.13 -6.79 2.25
CA VAL A 363 -14.51 -6.80 0.92
C VAL A 363 -13.87 -8.19 0.66
N PRO A 364 -14.17 -8.83 -0.48
CA PRO A 364 -13.57 -10.11 -0.84
C PRO A 364 -12.04 -10.07 -0.88
N LYS A 365 -11.42 -11.16 -0.45
CA LYS A 365 -9.95 -11.31 -0.39
C LYS A 365 -9.28 -11.08 -1.75
N GLU A 366 -9.93 -11.49 -2.84
CA GLU A 366 -9.44 -11.28 -4.22
C GLU A 366 -9.25 -9.79 -4.52
N LEU A 367 -10.23 -8.96 -4.16
CA LEU A 367 -10.15 -7.51 -4.33
C LEU A 367 -9.08 -6.91 -3.43
N GLN A 368 -8.99 -7.33 -2.16
CA GLN A 368 -7.97 -6.82 -1.24
C GLN A 368 -6.53 -7.14 -1.69
N ILE A 369 -6.31 -8.30 -2.33
CA ILE A 369 -5.03 -8.65 -2.97
C ILE A 369 -4.76 -7.73 -4.16
N LEU A 370 -5.74 -7.50 -5.05
CA LEU A 370 -5.60 -6.59 -6.21
C LEU A 370 -5.39 -5.12 -5.81
N MET A 371 -5.98 -4.71 -4.69
CA MET A 371 -5.78 -3.40 -4.06
C MET A 371 -4.38 -3.25 -3.44
N GLY A 372 -3.65 -4.36 -3.24
CA GLY A 372 -2.33 -4.37 -2.60
C GLY A 372 -2.37 -4.31 -1.08
N SER A 373 -3.52 -4.61 -0.47
CA SER A 373 -3.66 -4.70 1.00
C SER A 373 -2.97 -5.93 1.58
N PHE A 374 -2.81 -6.98 0.77
CA PHE A 374 -2.13 -8.22 1.13
C PHE A 374 -0.97 -8.49 0.16
N PRO A 375 0.20 -8.97 0.63
CA PRO A 375 1.36 -9.17 -0.23
C PRO A 375 1.15 -10.34 -1.19
N ILE A 376 1.20 -10.04 -2.49
CA ILE A 376 1.03 -11.01 -3.58
C ILE A 376 1.96 -12.23 -3.42
N ALA A 377 3.20 -12.02 -2.98
CA ALA A 377 4.19 -13.08 -2.80
C ALA A 377 3.78 -14.17 -1.77
N GLN A 378 2.91 -13.83 -0.80
CA GLN A 378 2.46 -14.76 0.25
C GLN A 378 1.08 -15.36 -0.04
N VAL A 379 0.49 -15.05 -1.19
CA VAL A 379 -0.81 -15.60 -1.61
C VAL A 379 -0.62 -17.06 -1.99
N ARG A 380 -1.16 -17.98 -1.17
CA ARG A 380 -1.01 -19.43 -1.39
C ARG A 380 -1.66 -19.93 -2.67
N GLU A 381 -2.72 -19.28 -3.10
CA GLU A 381 -3.53 -19.65 -4.27
C GLU A 381 -3.88 -18.36 -5.05
N PRO A 382 -3.04 -17.96 -6.02
CA PRO A 382 -3.24 -16.72 -6.76
C PRO A 382 -4.19 -16.86 -7.96
N TYR A 383 -4.56 -18.07 -8.37
CA TYR A 383 -5.27 -18.32 -9.61
C TYR A 383 -6.71 -17.83 -9.56
N THR A 384 -7.41 -17.96 -8.42
CA THR A 384 -8.74 -17.34 -8.26
C THR A 384 -8.72 -15.82 -8.33
N VAL A 385 -7.62 -15.18 -7.91
CA VAL A 385 -7.46 -13.72 -8.06
C VAL A 385 -7.25 -13.36 -9.53
N VAL A 386 -6.49 -14.17 -10.27
CA VAL A 386 -6.34 -14.03 -11.73
C VAL A 386 -7.69 -14.27 -12.43
N GLN A 387 -8.49 -15.25 -11.97
CA GLN A 387 -9.84 -15.48 -12.47
C GLN A 387 -10.69 -14.22 -12.28
N PHE A 388 -10.73 -13.67 -11.06
CA PHE A 388 -11.49 -12.46 -10.75
C PHE A 388 -11.08 -11.27 -11.64
N LEU A 389 -9.79 -11.14 -11.94
CA LEU A 389 -9.27 -10.13 -12.85
C LEU A 389 -9.69 -10.40 -14.30
N ALA A 390 -9.61 -11.65 -14.76
CA ALA A 390 -9.93 -12.09 -16.12
C ALA A 390 -11.44 -12.02 -16.45
N GLU A 391 -12.30 -12.20 -15.45
CA GLU A 391 -13.74 -11.98 -15.57
C GLU A 391 -14.05 -10.53 -15.97
N ARG A 392 -13.21 -9.56 -15.57
CA ARG A 392 -13.47 -8.12 -15.75
C ARG A 392 -12.64 -7.49 -16.86
N VAL A 393 -11.46 -8.06 -17.14
CA VAL A 393 -10.54 -7.59 -18.16
C VAL A 393 -10.17 -8.78 -19.05
N ASN A 394 -10.32 -8.63 -20.37
CA ASN A 394 -9.92 -9.68 -21.31
C ASN A 394 -8.38 -9.78 -21.39
N LEU A 395 -7.79 -10.52 -20.44
CA LEU A 395 -6.35 -10.72 -20.31
C LEU A 395 -5.72 -11.38 -21.54
N PRO A 396 -6.30 -12.44 -22.14
CA PRO A 396 -5.73 -13.06 -23.35
C PRO A 396 -5.52 -12.06 -24.48
N LYS A 397 -6.53 -11.23 -24.76
CA LYS A 397 -6.46 -10.21 -25.81
C LYS A 397 -5.51 -9.08 -25.44
N LEU A 398 -5.56 -8.59 -24.20
CA LEU A 398 -4.71 -7.50 -23.73
C LEU A 398 -3.22 -7.86 -23.78
N LEU A 399 -2.89 -9.06 -23.31
CA LEU A 399 -1.52 -9.54 -23.19
C LEU A 399 -1.05 -10.30 -24.43
N LYS A 400 -1.89 -10.50 -25.45
CA LYS A 400 -1.60 -11.27 -26.68
C LYS A 400 -1.00 -12.64 -26.33
N ILE A 401 -1.73 -13.41 -25.54
CA ILE A 401 -1.32 -14.73 -25.06
C ILE A 401 -1.92 -15.79 -26.00
N PRO A 402 -1.13 -16.75 -26.52
CA PRO A 402 -1.67 -17.89 -27.25
C PRO A 402 -2.35 -18.86 -26.27
N HIS A 403 -3.47 -19.46 -26.67
CA HIS A 403 -4.10 -20.50 -25.86
C HIS A 403 -3.17 -21.73 -25.78
N PRO A 404 -2.88 -22.29 -24.60
CA PRO A 404 -1.94 -23.41 -24.46
C PRO A 404 -2.39 -24.66 -25.24
N GLU A 405 -3.70 -24.93 -25.25
CA GLU A 405 -4.29 -26.11 -25.92
C GLU A 405 -5.04 -25.77 -27.23
N ASN A 406 -4.98 -24.52 -27.71
CA ASN A 406 -5.78 -24.03 -28.85
C ASN A 406 -7.31 -24.27 -28.73
N ASP A 407 -7.87 -24.10 -27.54
CA ASP A 407 -9.33 -24.12 -27.29
C ASP A 407 -9.93 -22.70 -27.37
N ASP A 408 -11.25 -22.63 -27.51
CA ASP A 408 -12.03 -21.39 -27.54
C ASP A 408 -12.36 -20.87 -26.13
N THR A 409 -12.35 -21.75 -25.12
CA THR A 409 -12.65 -21.39 -23.73
C THR A 409 -11.39 -21.12 -22.93
N TRP A 410 -11.44 -20.15 -22.01
CA TRP A 410 -10.30 -19.81 -21.15
C TRP A 410 -10.64 -20.05 -19.69
N SER A 411 -9.79 -20.79 -18.98
CA SER A 411 -9.75 -20.83 -17.51
C SER A 411 -8.65 -19.91 -16.96
N ALA A 412 -8.66 -19.69 -15.65
CA ALA A 412 -7.59 -18.91 -15.01
C ALA A 412 -6.24 -19.63 -15.11
N MET A 413 -6.27 -20.97 -15.14
CA MET A 413 -5.08 -21.78 -15.34
C MET A 413 -4.50 -21.59 -16.75
N ASP A 414 -5.35 -21.60 -17.77
CA ASP A 414 -4.93 -21.43 -19.18
C ASP A 414 -4.29 -20.07 -19.43
N ILE A 415 -4.82 -19.01 -18.79
CA ILE A 415 -4.24 -17.67 -18.85
C ILE A 415 -2.84 -17.67 -18.23
N CYS A 416 -2.67 -18.33 -17.08
CA CYS A 416 -1.39 -18.38 -16.40
C CYS A 416 -0.38 -19.22 -17.18
N ASP A 417 -0.79 -20.37 -17.73
CA ASP A 417 0.07 -21.24 -18.53
C ASP A 417 0.45 -20.58 -19.86
N GLY A 418 -0.49 -19.92 -20.54
CA GLY A 418 -0.20 -19.14 -21.73
C GLY A 418 0.77 -17.98 -21.43
N TRP A 419 0.63 -17.30 -20.30
CA TRP A 419 1.59 -16.28 -19.87
C TRP A 419 2.97 -16.88 -19.55
N ALA A 420 3.00 -18.05 -18.91
CA ALA A 420 4.23 -18.79 -18.64
C ALA A 420 4.95 -19.16 -19.95
N ILE A 421 4.24 -19.67 -20.97
CA ILE A 421 4.79 -19.97 -22.29
C ILE A 421 5.38 -18.71 -22.93
N LYS A 422 4.61 -17.62 -22.92
CA LYS A 422 5.04 -16.35 -23.54
C LYS A 422 6.29 -15.75 -22.89
N ARG A 423 6.46 -15.94 -21.58
CA ARG A 423 7.60 -15.42 -20.79
C ARG A 423 8.70 -16.44 -20.57
N ASP A 424 8.58 -17.65 -21.13
CA ASP A 424 9.45 -18.80 -20.91
C ASP A 424 9.67 -19.13 -19.42
N PHE A 425 8.61 -19.02 -18.61
CA PHE A 425 8.66 -19.38 -17.19
C PHE A 425 8.60 -20.88 -17.01
N LYS A 426 9.75 -21.46 -16.63
CA LYS A 426 9.91 -22.90 -16.37
C LYS A 426 10.45 -23.15 -14.97
N THR A 427 10.00 -24.25 -14.38
CA THR A 427 10.48 -24.75 -13.09
C THR A 427 11.90 -25.31 -13.21
N ALA A 428 12.78 -24.95 -12.27
CA ALA A 428 14.21 -25.29 -12.33
C ALA A 428 14.52 -26.80 -12.38
N ARG A 429 13.69 -27.64 -11.75
CA ARG A 429 13.96 -29.09 -11.63
C ARG A 429 13.37 -29.93 -12.76
N ALA A 430 12.16 -29.59 -13.22
CA ALA A 430 11.39 -30.44 -14.12
C ALA A 430 11.12 -29.82 -15.49
N ALA A 431 11.60 -28.58 -15.72
CA ALA A 431 11.36 -27.79 -16.94
C ALA A 431 9.86 -27.68 -17.33
N ARG A 432 8.95 -27.90 -16.38
CA ARG A 432 7.50 -27.68 -16.54
C ARG A 432 7.19 -26.20 -16.44
N LEU A 433 6.09 -25.77 -17.06
CA LEU A 433 5.60 -24.39 -16.96
C LEU A 433 5.43 -23.99 -15.50
N ASP A 434 5.94 -22.81 -15.14
CA ASP A 434 5.79 -22.24 -13.81
C ASP A 434 4.56 -21.32 -13.76
N THR A 435 3.39 -21.95 -13.63
CA THR A 435 2.10 -21.27 -13.58
C THR A 435 1.98 -20.35 -12.37
N TYR A 436 2.60 -20.70 -11.24
CA TYR A 436 2.55 -19.89 -10.03
C TYR A 436 3.34 -18.59 -10.19
N ARG A 437 4.55 -18.65 -10.78
CA ARG A 437 5.34 -17.46 -11.12
C ARG A 437 4.60 -16.60 -12.14
N ALA A 438 3.94 -17.20 -13.12
CA ALA A 438 3.12 -16.49 -14.10
C ALA A 438 1.94 -15.75 -13.44
N ALA A 439 1.19 -16.41 -12.55
CA ALA A 439 0.10 -15.80 -11.81
C ALA A 439 0.58 -14.62 -10.95
N ASN A 440 1.69 -14.78 -10.21
CA ASN A 440 2.31 -13.70 -9.44
C ASN A 440 2.71 -12.52 -10.31
N SER A 441 3.30 -12.78 -11.49
CA SER A 441 3.66 -11.75 -12.46
C SER A 441 2.45 -10.96 -12.95
N LEU A 442 1.35 -11.64 -13.30
CA LEU A 442 0.09 -11.01 -13.71
C LEU A 442 -0.48 -10.10 -12.61
N LEU A 443 -0.55 -10.60 -11.37
CA LEU A 443 -1.06 -9.84 -10.23
C LEU A 443 -0.19 -8.61 -9.92
N ARG A 444 1.15 -8.72 -10.02
CA ARG A 444 2.05 -7.58 -9.85
C ARG A 444 1.84 -6.52 -10.93
N MET A 445 1.66 -6.92 -12.19
CA MET A 445 1.31 -6.00 -13.27
C MET A 445 -0.03 -5.29 -13.02
N ALA A 446 -1.01 -5.98 -12.42
CA ALA A 446 -2.28 -5.35 -12.04
C ALA A 446 -2.10 -4.34 -10.89
N LEU A 447 -1.34 -4.69 -9.85
CA LEU A 447 -1.06 -3.80 -8.72
C LEU A 447 -0.34 -2.52 -9.18
N GLU A 448 0.66 -2.66 -10.06
CA GLU A 448 1.42 -1.58 -10.68
C GLU A 448 0.58 -0.66 -11.58
N GLY A 449 -0.63 -1.08 -11.97
CA GLY A 449 -1.45 -0.33 -12.91
C GLY A 449 -1.05 -0.52 -14.37
N LYS A 450 -0.19 -1.50 -14.71
CA LYS A 450 0.00 -1.93 -16.10
C LYS A 450 -1.29 -2.57 -16.62
N ILE A 451 -1.93 -3.40 -15.81
CA ILE A 451 -3.28 -3.91 -16.07
C ILE A 451 -4.23 -3.11 -15.18
N CYS A 452 -4.95 -2.16 -15.76
CA CYS A 452 -5.88 -1.31 -15.02
C CYS A 452 -7.22 -2.03 -14.84
N LEU A 453 -7.50 -2.46 -13.62
CA LEU A 453 -8.87 -2.72 -13.15
C LEU A 453 -9.33 -1.49 -12.36
N TYR A 454 -10.56 -1.06 -12.60
CA TYR A 454 -11.22 -0.01 -11.83
C TYR A 454 -12.68 -0.40 -11.59
N ILE A 455 -13.20 0.00 -10.43
CA ILE A 455 -14.61 -0.18 -10.08
C ILE A 455 -15.41 1.08 -10.41
N TYR A 456 -16.72 0.90 -10.59
CA TYR A 456 -17.60 1.98 -11.02
C TYR A 456 -18.51 2.43 -9.87
N PRO A 457 -18.84 3.73 -9.78
CA PRO A 457 -19.85 4.17 -8.84
C PRO A 457 -21.24 3.66 -9.25
N PRO A 458 -22.23 3.66 -8.34
CA PRO A 458 -23.59 3.26 -8.65
C PRO A 458 -24.18 4.07 -9.81
N ASN A 459 -24.96 3.42 -10.69
CA ASN A 459 -25.61 3.99 -11.86
C ASN A 459 -24.66 4.53 -12.95
N TRP A 460 -23.37 4.17 -12.90
CA TRP A 460 -22.38 4.59 -13.88
C TRP A 460 -22.81 4.27 -15.32
N THR A 461 -23.37 3.08 -15.57
CA THR A 461 -23.81 2.66 -16.91
C THR A 461 -24.89 3.57 -17.51
N ILE A 462 -25.76 4.13 -16.67
CA ILE A 462 -26.84 5.03 -17.06
C ILE A 462 -26.29 6.44 -17.31
N ASP A 463 -25.47 6.93 -16.38
CA ASP A 463 -25.00 8.31 -16.36
C ASP A 463 -23.68 8.54 -17.12
N LYS A 464 -23.16 7.52 -17.81
CA LYS A 464 -21.85 7.58 -18.48
C LYS A 464 -21.65 8.85 -19.34
N LYS A 465 -22.66 9.20 -20.16
CA LYS A 465 -22.61 10.40 -21.03
C LYS A 465 -22.59 11.71 -20.25
N LYS A 466 -23.21 11.74 -19.06
CA LYS A 466 -23.18 12.92 -18.18
C LYS A 466 -21.76 13.16 -17.69
N TRP A 467 -21.08 12.10 -17.25
CA TRP A 467 -19.72 12.19 -16.73
C TRP A 467 -18.67 12.49 -17.81
N GLU A 468 -18.85 11.98 -19.02
CA GLU A 468 -17.96 12.28 -20.17
C GLU A 468 -17.99 13.77 -20.58
N ASN A 469 -19.11 14.46 -20.36
CA ASN A 469 -19.29 15.87 -20.72
C ASN A 469 -19.16 16.83 -19.53
N HIS A 470 -18.70 16.36 -18.36
CA HIS A 470 -18.62 17.18 -17.17
C HIS A 470 -17.42 18.16 -17.24
N ALA A 471 -17.58 19.38 -16.73
CA ALA A 471 -16.54 20.43 -16.80
C ALA A 471 -15.21 20.01 -16.14
N ASP A 472 -15.28 19.33 -14.99
CA ASP A 472 -14.09 18.82 -14.28
C ASP A 472 -13.27 17.78 -15.07
N VAL A 473 -13.77 17.23 -16.18
CA VAL A 473 -13.02 16.32 -17.03
C VAL A 473 -11.77 16.99 -17.58
N GLU A 474 -11.83 18.28 -17.95
CA GLU A 474 -10.67 19.04 -18.42
C GLU A 474 -9.62 19.18 -17.31
N THR A 475 -10.07 19.49 -16.09
CA THR A 475 -9.20 19.55 -14.90
C THR A 475 -8.52 18.21 -14.64
N VAL A 476 -9.24 17.09 -14.78
CA VAL A 476 -8.64 15.76 -14.61
C VAL A 476 -7.67 15.45 -15.74
N GLN A 477 -8.00 15.75 -17.00
CA GLN A 477 -7.08 15.55 -18.12
C GLN A 477 -5.78 16.35 -17.95
N TRP A 478 -5.90 17.58 -17.43
CA TRP A 478 -4.76 18.41 -17.06
C TRP A 478 -3.89 17.74 -16.01
N ILE A 479 -4.47 17.29 -14.88
CA ILE A 479 -3.74 16.56 -13.82
C ILE A 479 -3.09 15.28 -14.37
N GLN A 480 -3.75 14.61 -15.31
CA GLN A 480 -3.22 13.41 -15.96
C GLN A 480 -2.14 13.70 -17.01
N ALA A 481 -1.81 14.98 -17.27
CA ALA A 481 -0.94 15.44 -18.35
C ALA A 481 -1.32 14.86 -19.73
N ARG A 482 -2.63 14.76 -20.03
CA ARG A 482 -3.17 14.21 -21.29
C ARG A 482 -3.54 15.28 -22.33
N ASN A 483 -2.87 16.43 -22.33
CA ASN A 483 -3.20 17.49 -23.29
C ASN A 483 -3.03 17.02 -24.75
N LYS A 484 -4.05 17.28 -25.58
CA LYS A 484 -4.11 16.98 -27.02
C LYS A 484 -3.11 17.76 -27.90
N GLY A 485 -2.13 18.45 -27.32
CA GLY A 485 -1.30 19.45 -28.00
C GLY A 485 0.21 19.21 -28.03
N ASP A 486 0.76 18.31 -27.21
CA ASP A 486 2.21 18.09 -27.21
C ASP A 486 2.63 17.07 -28.27
N ASN A 487 2.86 17.59 -29.48
CA ASN A 487 3.73 16.97 -30.48
C ASN A 487 5.20 16.97 -29.98
N PHE A 488 5.47 16.31 -28.86
CA PHE A 488 6.84 15.99 -28.44
C PHE A 488 7.12 14.55 -28.85
N SER A 489 7.84 14.38 -29.97
CA SER A 489 8.38 13.09 -30.41
C SER A 489 9.27 12.52 -29.30
N THR A 490 8.70 11.67 -28.46
CA THR A 490 9.44 10.95 -27.43
C THR A 490 9.98 9.66 -28.06
N PRO A 491 11.26 9.29 -27.85
CA PRO A 491 11.80 8.06 -28.43
C PRO A 491 11.02 6.85 -27.92
N THR A 492 10.47 6.07 -28.84
CA THR A 492 9.79 4.81 -28.58
C THR A 492 10.85 3.72 -28.44
N GLU A 493 11.02 3.17 -27.23
CA GLU A 493 11.80 1.94 -27.02
C GLU A 493 10.85 0.75 -26.96
N ASP A 494 11.06 -0.21 -27.85
CA ASP A 494 10.44 -1.52 -27.80
C ASP A 494 10.88 -2.26 -26.53
N MET A 495 9.99 -3.11 -25.99
CA MET A 495 10.30 -3.97 -24.85
C MET A 495 11.34 -5.03 -25.23
N SER A 496 12.63 -4.70 -25.14
CA SER A 496 13.69 -5.70 -25.03
C SER A 496 13.75 -6.25 -23.60
N SER A 497 14.23 -7.49 -23.52
CA SER A 497 14.17 -8.41 -22.38
C SER A 497 15.12 -8.12 -21.22
N GLU A 498 15.55 -6.87 -21.02
CA GLU A 498 16.68 -6.57 -20.10
C GLU A 498 16.33 -5.71 -18.87
N ASP A 499 15.09 -5.29 -18.71
CA ASP A 499 14.65 -4.66 -17.44
C ASP A 499 14.19 -5.72 -16.43
N GLU A 500 15.07 -6.68 -16.12
CA GLU A 500 15.02 -7.36 -14.82
C GLU A 500 15.51 -6.34 -13.78
N GLU A 501 14.58 -5.74 -13.02
CA GLU A 501 14.92 -5.33 -11.66
C GLU A 501 15.33 -6.64 -10.95
N SER A 502 16.64 -6.84 -10.84
CA SER A 502 17.25 -7.95 -10.13
C SER A 502 16.75 -7.96 -8.68
N ASP A 503 15.79 -8.83 -8.40
CA ASP A 503 15.53 -9.36 -7.06
C ASP A 503 16.72 -10.27 -6.70
N ASP A 504 17.88 -9.66 -6.45
CA ASP A 504 19.03 -10.32 -5.84
C ASP A 504 19.13 -9.75 -4.41
N GLU A 505 18.29 -10.27 -3.50
CA GLU A 505 18.61 -10.30 -2.08
C GLU A 505 19.84 -11.21 -1.90
N ARG A 506 21.01 -10.73 -2.31
CA ARG A 506 22.27 -11.29 -1.82
C ARG A 506 22.36 -10.96 -0.35
N LEU A 507 22.12 -11.97 0.46
CA LEU A 507 22.67 -12.09 1.81
C LEU A 507 24.17 -11.78 1.72
N THR A 508 24.56 -10.55 2.05
CA THR A 508 25.96 -10.18 2.19
C THR A 508 26.48 -10.82 3.47
N GLU A 509 26.96 -12.07 3.37
CA GLU A 509 28.06 -12.53 4.21
C GLU A 509 29.31 -11.77 3.76
N SER A 510 29.67 -10.72 4.49
CA SER A 510 30.92 -10.00 4.28
C SER A 510 32.08 -10.80 4.89
N SER A 511 32.71 -11.66 4.08
CA SER A 511 34.09 -12.10 4.28
C SER A 511 35.01 -11.09 3.57
N ILE A 512 35.76 -10.31 4.37
CA ILE A 512 36.76 -9.38 3.87
C ILE A 512 38.07 -10.15 3.69
N SER A 513 38.59 -10.17 2.46
CA SER A 513 40.01 -10.42 2.17
C SER A 513 40.62 -9.12 1.66
N VAL A 514 41.70 -8.66 2.31
CA VAL A 514 42.54 -7.57 1.84
C VAL A 514 43.88 -8.17 1.42
N ALA A 515 44.29 -7.84 0.19
CA ALA A 515 45.63 -8.07 -0.31
C ALA A 515 46.58 -6.97 0.21
N ASN A 516 47.76 -7.40 0.64
CA ASN A 516 48.95 -6.58 0.87
C ASN A 516 49.36 -5.84 -0.43
N ASP A 517 49.87 -4.61 -0.33
CA ASP A 517 51.33 -4.41 -0.41
C ASP A 517 51.78 -3.00 0.04
N LYS A 518 53.08 -2.93 0.33
CA LYS A 518 53.88 -1.93 1.06
C LYS A 518 54.02 -0.56 0.36
N SER A 519 54.20 0.53 1.13
CA SER A 519 55.53 1.08 1.49
C SER A 519 55.51 2.54 1.99
N THR A 520 56.38 2.78 2.99
CA THR A 520 57.16 4.00 3.34
C THR A 520 56.55 5.16 4.16
N GLU A 521 57.34 5.52 5.18
CA GLU A 521 57.18 6.42 6.34
C GLU A 521 57.08 7.93 6.02
N SER A 522 56.31 8.68 6.84
CA SER A 522 56.87 9.72 7.75
C SER A 522 55.80 10.45 8.59
N SER A 523 55.90 10.31 9.92
CA SER A 523 55.68 11.29 11.01
C SER A 523 54.45 12.23 11.07
N ASN A 524 53.53 12.00 12.02
CA ASN A 524 53.33 12.77 13.29
C ASN A 524 51.86 12.76 13.82
N GLU A 525 51.75 12.28 15.06
CA GLU A 525 50.86 12.64 16.20
C GLU A 525 49.31 12.69 16.13
N GLU A 526 48.72 12.04 17.16
CA GLU A 526 47.39 12.16 17.80
C GLU A 526 46.11 11.58 17.17
N ASN A 527 45.68 10.40 17.67
CA ASN A 527 44.39 10.10 18.34
C ASN A 527 44.09 8.58 18.29
N ASP A 528 44.04 7.89 19.44
CA ASP A 528 43.78 6.45 19.52
C ASP A 528 42.53 6.12 20.35
N VAL A 529 41.56 5.46 19.69
CA VAL A 529 40.46 4.70 20.29
C VAL A 529 40.70 3.23 19.89
N PRO A 530 40.72 2.25 20.83
CA PRO A 530 41.02 0.86 20.50
C PRO A 530 39.78 0.10 20.02
N LEU A 531 39.90 -0.61 18.90
CA LEU A 531 38.96 -1.63 18.42
C LEU A 531 39.54 -3.04 18.59
N MET A 532 38.73 -3.95 19.15
CA MET A 532 39.07 -5.34 19.46
C MET A 532 39.06 -6.27 18.25
N VAL A 533 40.00 -7.23 18.32
CA VAL A 533 40.28 -8.36 17.41
C VAL A 533 39.30 -9.52 17.62
N ASN A 534 38.84 -10.17 16.53
CA ASN A 534 38.06 -11.42 16.56
C ASN A 534 38.97 -12.66 16.38
N LYS A 535 38.59 -13.78 17.00
CA LYS A 535 39.47 -14.76 17.67
C LYS A 535 39.51 -16.16 17.01
N PHE A 536 39.33 -16.31 15.69
CA PHE A 536 39.07 -17.63 15.08
C PHE A 536 39.85 -18.01 13.79
N SER A 537 40.98 -17.38 13.47
CA SER A 537 41.74 -17.70 12.24
C SER A 537 42.71 -18.90 12.35
N LEU A 538 42.50 -19.86 13.25
CA LEU A 538 43.45 -20.95 13.53
C LEU A 538 43.06 -22.35 13.00
N LEU A 539 42.05 -22.48 12.13
CA LEU A 539 41.61 -23.81 11.64
C LEU A 539 41.28 -23.82 10.14
N SER A 540 42.30 -23.84 9.28
CA SER A 540 42.25 -24.46 7.95
C SER A 540 43.60 -24.34 7.21
N ALA A 541 44.52 -25.25 7.50
CA ALA A 541 45.59 -25.68 6.59
C ALA A 541 46.19 -26.99 7.14
N ASP A 542 45.64 -28.11 6.68
CA ASP A 542 46.37 -29.28 6.13
C ASP A 542 45.36 -30.19 5.40
#